data_AF-A0A6A3KY64-F1
#
_entry.id   AF-A0A6A3KY64-F1
#
_cell.length_a   1.000
_cell.length_b   1.000
_cell.length_c   1.000
_cell.angle_alpha   90.00
_cell.angle_beta   90.00
_cell.angle_gamma   90.00
#
_symmetry.space_group_name_H-M   'P 1'
#
loop_
_entity.id
_entity.type
_entity.pdbx_description
1 polymer ?
#
loop_
_entity_poly.entity_id
_entity_poly.type
_entity_poly.pdbx_seq_one_letter_code
_entity_poly.pdbx_strand_id
1 'polypeptide(L)'
;MLHQGVRRLASSAPFEGVKLPSNDSYFAFDGTNSDLARQLFFRAKAGDSAAQFKNFSIPSTVQDRLDELELDWSKLPGIAQRALLWDSGFGITKDNTPVQIWTLNGHSMADLAVPLPQFQATGCEEKTCEQPGNTTSFSNLWCGGAQMLKVARCVVEDFEDDDEIHAAMWVTGGNPVEVPTLRVRKHEWKDKRDGNSYVVFAVHTLELADEPSWNSCALATQNDGYGSLVLPCYTTVNITDGPKQRPQTGSTWCYLFRSSSERLSSYFSLGYCYASENVEESGVVIMNWKEHWSAPATCVWKPEIGGLKTRETNLQLELSAQAPRSSATRQCSRPSTDQMRV
;
A
#
# COMPACT_ATOMS: atom_id res chain seq x y z
N MET A 1 32.07 -30.64 19.27
CA MET A 1 31.92 -29.18 19.07
C MET A 1 31.40 -28.97 17.65
N LEU A 2 30.11 -28.67 17.50
CA LEU A 2 29.50 -28.40 16.19
C LEU A 2 29.34 -26.88 16.07
N HIS A 3 30.11 -26.28 15.17
CA HIS A 3 29.89 -24.90 14.73
C HIS A 3 28.57 -24.82 13.95
N GLN A 4 27.55 -24.19 14.54
CA GLN A 4 26.42 -23.68 13.78
C GLN A 4 26.86 -22.39 13.09
N GLY A 5 27.32 -22.53 11.84
CA GLY A 5 27.55 -21.39 10.96
C GLY A 5 26.22 -20.78 10.56
N VAL A 6 25.94 -19.58 11.06
CA VAL A 6 24.94 -18.68 10.48
C VAL A 6 25.42 -18.38 9.06
N ARG A 7 24.74 -18.92 8.03
CA ARG A 7 24.95 -18.50 6.64
C ARG A 7 24.51 -17.04 6.53
N ARG A 8 25.47 -16.12 6.65
CA ARG A 8 25.30 -14.73 6.23
C ARG A 8 25.39 -14.67 4.71
N LEU A 9 24.31 -14.28 4.05
CA LEU A 9 24.31 -13.99 2.62
C LEU A 9 24.93 -12.61 2.39
N ALA A 10 25.95 -12.55 1.55
CA ALA A 10 26.79 -11.38 1.30
C ALA A 10 26.02 -10.17 0.69
N SER A 11 24.78 -10.35 0.21
CA SER A 11 23.95 -9.31 -0.42
C SER A 11 23.18 -8.41 0.56
N SER A 12 23.13 -8.76 1.85
CA SER A 12 22.35 -8.01 2.86
C SER A 12 23.13 -6.91 3.60
N ALA A 13 24.47 -6.90 3.46
CA ALA A 13 25.37 -6.04 4.25
C ALA A 13 25.15 -4.52 4.10
N PRO A 14 24.75 -3.95 2.95
CA PRO A 14 24.52 -2.50 2.84
C PRO A 14 23.23 -2.02 3.54
N PHE A 15 22.37 -2.95 3.98
CA PHE A 15 21.00 -2.64 4.41
C PHE A 15 20.70 -3.07 5.85
N GLU A 16 21.69 -3.60 6.57
CA GLU A 16 21.62 -3.77 8.03
C GLU A 16 21.47 -2.38 8.70
N GLY A 17 20.24 -2.04 9.10
CA GLY A 17 19.97 -0.82 9.87
C GLY A 17 19.18 0.27 9.15
N VAL A 18 18.59 0.01 7.98
CA VAL A 18 17.60 0.94 7.40
C VAL A 18 16.45 1.10 8.38
N LYS A 19 16.38 2.28 9.01
CA LYS A 19 15.39 2.59 10.04
C LYS A 19 14.04 2.75 9.35
N LEU A 20 13.18 1.74 9.49
CA LEU A 20 11.77 1.81 9.15
C LEU A 20 11.18 3.10 9.73
N PRO A 21 10.55 3.99 8.94
CA PRO A 21 9.74 5.03 9.53
C PRO A 21 8.65 4.30 10.32
N SER A 22 8.72 4.54 11.62
CA SER A 22 8.12 3.69 12.64
C SER A 22 6.78 4.26 13.11
N ASN A 23 6.38 5.42 12.59
CA ASN A 23 5.10 6.02 12.92
C ASN A 23 4.54 6.90 11.78
N ASP A 24 3.24 7.14 11.88
CA ASP A 24 2.44 7.97 10.99
C ASP A 24 2.68 9.47 11.25
N SER A 25 3.46 9.84 12.27
CA SER A 25 3.71 11.26 12.59
C SER A 25 4.52 12.02 11.52
N TYR A 26 5.07 11.31 10.54
CA TYR A 26 5.82 11.87 9.41
C TYR A 26 5.25 11.46 8.04
N PHE A 27 4.04 10.91 8.00
CA PHE A 27 3.37 10.54 6.74
C PHE A 27 1.86 10.48 6.91
N ALA A 28 1.16 11.22 6.06
CA ALA A 28 -0.27 11.11 5.87
C ALA A 28 -0.55 10.84 4.39
N PHE A 29 -1.49 9.95 4.11
CA PHE A 29 -2.03 9.79 2.77
C PHE A 29 -3.26 10.69 2.62
N ASP A 30 -3.00 11.98 2.44
CA ASP A 30 -3.97 13.07 2.31
C ASP A 30 -3.91 13.74 0.92
N GLY A 31 -3.13 13.16 0.00
CA GLY A 31 -2.91 13.66 -1.35
C GLY A 31 -1.92 14.81 -1.49
N THR A 32 -1.19 15.16 -0.43
CA THR A 32 -0.09 16.15 -0.49
C THR A 32 1.22 15.59 -1.06
N ASN A 33 1.33 14.27 -1.15
CA ASN A 33 2.47 13.53 -1.67
C ASN A 33 1.97 12.32 -2.47
N SER A 34 2.86 11.68 -3.21
CA SER A 34 2.56 10.47 -3.97
C SER A 34 3.44 9.29 -3.55
N ASP A 35 3.85 9.22 -2.28
CA ASP A 35 4.61 8.10 -1.74
C ASP A 35 3.69 6.89 -1.49
N LEU A 36 3.13 6.35 -2.58
CA LEU A 36 2.18 5.23 -2.53
C LEU A 36 2.83 3.96 -2.00
N ALA A 37 4.13 3.77 -2.22
CA ALA A 37 4.86 2.63 -1.67
C ALA A 37 4.86 2.66 -0.14
N ARG A 38 5.03 3.85 0.46
CA ARG A 38 4.92 4.04 1.91
C ARG A 38 3.49 3.88 2.42
N GLN A 39 2.48 4.40 1.71
CA GLN A 39 1.08 4.14 2.06
C GLN A 39 0.79 2.64 2.08
N LEU A 40 1.12 1.93 0.99
CA LEU A 40 0.91 0.49 0.86
C LEU A 40 1.64 -0.31 1.95
N PHE A 41 2.82 0.14 2.38
CA PHE A 41 3.52 -0.44 3.52
C PHE A 41 2.77 -0.24 4.85
N PHE A 42 2.24 0.95 5.12
CA PHE A 42 1.45 1.21 6.34
C PHE A 42 0.13 0.44 6.34
N ARG A 43 -0.53 0.32 5.19
CA ARG A 43 -1.72 -0.52 5.03
C ARG A 43 -1.41 -2.00 5.28
N ALA A 44 -0.31 -2.51 4.72
CA ALA A 44 0.13 -3.88 5.00
C ALA A 44 0.40 -4.10 6.50
N LYS A 45 0.98 -3.12 7.20
CA LYS A 45 1.17 -3.17 8.66
C LYS A 45 -0.13 -3.12 9.45
N ALA A 46 -1.14 -2.42 8.95
CA ALA A 46 -2.47 -2.38 9.54
C ALA A 46 -3.27 -3.67 9.32
N GLY A 47 -2.73 -4.63 8.56
CA GLY A 47 -3.38 -5.90 8.25
C GLY A 47 -4.18 -5.88 6.94
N ASP A 48 -4.14 -4.78 6.19
CA ASP A 48 -4.82 -4.67 4.90
C ASP A 48 -4.12 -5.54 3.86
N SER A 49 -4.87 -5.87 2.81
CA SER A 49 -4.38 -6.71 1.72
C SER A 49 -4.90 -6.22 0.38
N ALA A 50 -4.24 -6.65 -0.70
CA ALA A 50 -4.71 -6.47 -2.06
C ALA A 50 -4.55 -7.77 -2.83
N ALA A 51 -5.43 -7.98 -3.82
CA ALA A 51 -5.31 -9.09 -4.74
C ALA A 51 -3.97 -9.02 -5.50
N GLN A 52 -3.31 -10.17 -5.64
CA GLN A 52 -2.14 -10.31 -6.50
C GLN A 52 -2.50 -10.15 -7.97
N PHE A 53 -1.57 -9.63 -8.77
CA PHE A 53 -1.68 -9.63 -10.22
C PHE A 53 -1.48 -11.05 -10.77
N LYS A 54 -2.49 -11.56 -11.48
CA LYS A 54 -2.46 -12.87 -12.14
C LYS A 54 -2.03 -12.71 -13.59
N ASN A 55 -1.25 -13.66 -14.11
CA ASN A 55 -0.76 -13.65 -15.50
C ASN A 55 -0.10 -12.32 -15.90
N PHE A 56 0.70 -11.77 -14.99
CA PHE A 56 1.30 -10.45 -15.12
C PHE A 56 2.66 -10.53 -15.82
N SER A 57 2.87 -9.70 -16.83
CA SER A 57 4.19 -9.55 -17.47
C SER A 57 5.05 -8.62 -16.59
N ILE A 58 6.06 -9.17 -15.91
CA ILE A 58 6.90 -8.39 -15.00
C ILE A 58 7.87 -7.53 -15.82
N PRO A 59 7.89 -6.19 -15.66
CA PRO A 59 8.87 -5.35 -16.34
C PRO A 59 10.30 -5.73 -15.94
N SER A 60 11.26 -5.67 -16.87
CA SER A 60 12.65 -6.08 -16.60
C SER A 60 13.26 -5.33 -15.41
N THR A 61 13.03 -4.01 -15.30
CA THR A 61 13.50 -3.22 -14.15
C THR A 61 12.93 -3.71 -12.82
N VAL A 62 11.70 -4.23 -12.81
CA VAL A 62 11.11 -4.83 -11.60
C VAL A 62 11.74 -6.20 -11.34
N GLN A 63 11.96 -7.00 -12.39
CA GLN A 63 12.62 -8.30 -12.28
C GLN A 63 14.05 -8.18 -11.75
N ASP A 64 14.84 -7.23 -12.24
CA ASP A 64 16.21 -6.98 -11.78
C ASP A 64 16.25 -6.70 -10.27
N ARG A 65 15.28 -5.92 -9.77
CA ARG A 65 15.15 -5.61 -8.33
C ARG A 65 14.73 -6.83 -7.51
N LEU A 66 13.84 -7.66 -8.05
CA LEU A 66 13.45 -8.92 -7.40
C LEU A 66 14.65 -9.86 -7.30
N ASP A 67 15.43 -9.98 -8.38
CA ASP A 67 16.60 -10.86 -8.46
C ASP A 67 17.69 -10.41 -7.47
N GLU A 68 17.97 -9.10 -7.37
CA GLU A 68 18.90 -8.55 -6.39
C GLU A 68 18.50 -8.91 -4.94
N LEU A 69 17.19 -8.95 -4.69
CA LEU A 69 16.60 -9.25 -3.39
C LEU A 69 16.36 -10.74 -3.15
N GLU A 70 16.60 -11.60 -4.14
CA GLU A 70 16.25 -13.03 -4.15
C GLU A 70 14.75 -13.28 -3.87
N LEU A 71 13.88 -12.42 -4.42
CA LEU A 71 12.43 -12.49 -4.25
C LEU A 71 11.74 -13.04 -5.50
N ASP A 72 10.60 -13.71 -5.28
CA ASP A 72 9.76 -14.25 -6.34
C ASP A 72 8.45 -13.46 -6.39
N TRP A 73 8.17 -12.82 -7.53
CA TRP A 73 6.97 -12.02 -7.76
C TRP A 73 5.68 -12.74 -7.36
N SER A 74 5.58 -14.03 -7.68
CA SER A 74 4.37 -14.83 -7.42
C SER A 74 4.11 -15.06 -5.93
N LYS A 75 5.15 -14.94 -5.09
CA LYS A 75 5.08 -15.09 -3.64
C LYS A 75 4.87 -13.78 -2.91
N LEU A 76 5.02 -12.64 -3.57
CA LEU A 76 4.77 -11.33 -2.97
C LEU A 76 3.26 -11.12 -2.77
N PRO A 77 2.79 -10.72 -1.58
CA PRO A 77 1.41 -10.28 -1.41
C PRO A 77 1.05 -9.17 -2.42
N GLY A 78 -0.20 -9.09 -2.86
CA GLY A 78 -0.60 -8.13 -3.90
C GLY A 78 -0.32 -6.68 -3.53
N ILE A 79 -0.37 -6.35 -2.23
CA ILE A 79 -0.03 -5.01 -1.73
C ILE A 79 1.47 -4.69 -1.91
N ALA A 80 2.34 -5.68 -1.74
CA ALA A 80 3.78 -5.54 -1.97
C ALA A 80 4.12 -5.47 -3.47
N GLN A 81 3.37 -6.21 -4.31
CA GLN A 81 3.48 -6.11 -5.77
C GLN A 81 3.18 -4.68 -6.25
N ARG A 82 2.11 -4.06 -5.73
CA ARG A 82 1.78 -2.65 -6.01
C ARG A 82 2.88 -1.71 -5.53
N ALA A 83 3.35 -1.88 -4.30
CA ALA A 83 4.39 -1.01 -3.76
C ALA A 83 5.68 -1.06 -4.60
N LEU A 84 6.09 -2.27 -4.99
CA LEU A 84 7.26 -2.48 -5.85
C LEU A 84 7.07 -1.88 -7.24
N LEU A 85 5.89 -2.00 -7.86
CA LEU A 85 5.62 -1.38 -9.16
C LEU A 85 5.71 0.15 -9.10
N TRP A 86 4.99 0.77 -8.17
CA TRP A 86 4.99 2.22 -8.03
C TRP A 86 6.39 2.77 -7.80
N ASP A 87 7.12 2.17 -6.86
CA ASP A 87 8.47 2.57 -6.53
C ASP A 87 9.47 2.33 -7.66
N SER A 88 9.19 1.38 -8.56
CA SER A 88 9.96 1.15 -9.79
C SER A 88 9.56 2.08 -10.94
N GLY A 89 8.61 3.00 -10.72
CA GLY A 89 8.11 3.90 -11.75
C GLY A 89 7.14 3.25 -12.71
N PHE A 90 6.24 2.39 -12.24
CA PHE A 90 5.20 1.79 -13.07
C PHE A 90 3.80 2.08 -12.53
N GLY A 91 2.90 2.37 -13.46
CA GLY A 91 1.46 2.29 -13.26
C GLY A 91 0.90 1.06 -13.97
N ILE A 92 -0.42 0.91 -13.94
CA ILE A 92 -1.10 -0.25 -14.50
C ILE A 92 -2.34 0.18 -15.27
N THR A 93 -2.53 -0.33 -16.48
CA THR A 93 -3.75 -0.11 -17.27
C THR A 93 -4.96 -0.82 -16.64
N LYS A 94 -6.13 -0.67 -17.25
CA LYS A 94 -7.34 -1.39 -16.83
C LYS A 94 -7.21 -2.91 -16.92
N ASP A 95 -6.46 -3.39 -17.91
CA ASP A 95 -6.26 -4.83 -18.18
C ASP A 95 -5.14 -5.46 -17.36
N ASN A 96 -4.63 -4.72 -16.36
CA ASN A 96 -3.49 -5.11 -15.54
C ASN A 96 -2.16 -5.20 -16.32
N THR A 97 -2.00 -4.43 -17.39
CA THR A 97 -0.71 -4.31 -18.10
C THR A 97 0.13 -3.22 -17.44
N PRO A 98 1.40 -3.47 -17.09
CA PRO A 98 2.27 -2.41 -16.57
C PRO A 98 2.61 -1.40 -17.66
N VAL A 99 2.64 -0.13 -17.28
CA VAL A 99 3.06 0.98 -18.15
C VAL A 99 4.11 1.80 -17.45
N GLN A 100 5.19 2.13 -18.16
CA GLN A 100 6.31 2.87 -17.57
C GLN A 100 5.90 4.32 -17.29
N ILE A 101 6.30 4.82 -16.12
CA ILE A 101 6.20 6.21 -15.70
C ILE A 101 7.62 6.76 -15.56
N TRP A 102 7.88 7.90 -16.20
CA TRP A 102 9.08 8.71 -16.01
C TRP A 102 8.71 9.98 -15.25
N THR A 103 9.58 10.42 -14.36
CA THR A 103 9.40 11.68 -13.65
C THR A 103 10.05 12.84 -14.42
N LEU A 104 9.59 14.05 -14.14
CA LEU A 104 10.06 15.29 -14.72
C LEU A 104 10.72 16.19 -13.67
N ASN A 105 11.60 17.09 -14.11
CA ASN A 105 12.08 18.24 -13.33
C ASN A 105 12.70 17.95 -11.94
N GLY A 106 13.28 16.77 -11.72
CA GLY A 106 13.88 16.43 -10.43
C GLY A 106 12.93 15.72 -9.46
N HIS A 107 11.66 15.56 -9.82
CA HIS A 107 10.70 14.88 -8.96
C HIS A 107 10.98 13.38 -8.88
N SER A 108 10.62 12.79 -7.75
CA SER A 108 10.60 11.34 -7.56
C SER A 108 9.17 10.82 -7.68
N MET A 109 8.98 9.50 -7.72
CA MET A 109 7.64 8.89 -7.65
C MET A 109 6.88 9.29 -6.38
N ALA A 110 7.57 9.66 -5.30
CA ALA A 110 6.98 10.14 -4.06
C ALA A 110 6.52 11.61 -4.09
N ASP A 111 6.91 12.37 -5.13
CA ASP A 111 6.71 13.83 -5.24
C ASP A 111 6.05 14.22 -6.59
N LEU A 112 5.09 13.42 -7.04
CA LEU A 112 4.28 13.69 -8.23
C LEU A 112 2.99 14.45 -7.94
N ALA A 113 2.54 14.45 -6.68
CA ALA A 113 1.37 15.21 -6.26
C ALA A 113 1.58 16.70 -6.56
N VAL A 114 0.67 17.29 -7.34
CA VAL A 114 0.74 18.71 -7.72
C VAL A 114 -0.01 19.53 -6.66
N PRO A 115 0.67 20.44 -5.94
CA PRO A 115 0.02 21.29 -4.94
C PRO A 115 -0.96 22.28 -5.56
N LEU A 116 -2.04 22.59 -4.85
CA LEU A 116 -3.05 23.57 -5.27
C LEU A 116 -2.45 24.91 -5.77
N PRO A 117 -1.48 25.54 -5.09
CA PRO A 117 -0.91 26.81 -5.57
C PRO A 117 -0.24 26.69 -6.94
N GLN A 118 0.38 25.54 -7.25
CA GLN A 118 1.00 25.31 -8.56
C GLN A 118 -0.06 25.08 -9.63
N PHE A 119 -1.10 24.31 -9.31
CA PHE A 119 -2.26 24.12 -10.17
C PHE A 119 -2.91 25.47 -10.55
N GLN A 120 -3.20 26.31 -9.55
CA GLN A 120 -3.79 27.64 -9.73
C GLN A 120 -2.88 28.59 -10.53
N ALA A 121 -1.55 28.50 -10.36
CA ALA A 121 -0.59 29.33 -11.11
C ALA A 121 -0.62 29.10 -12.63
N THR A 122 -1.22 28.00 -13.11
CA THR A 122 -1.44 27.76 -14.56
C THR A 122 -2.72 28.39 -15.10
N GLY A 123 -3.49 29.08 -14.25
CA GLY A 123 -4.81 29.62 -14.55
C GLY A 123 -5.91 28.55 -14.56
N CYS A 124 -5.69 27.43 -13.87
CA CYS A 124 -6.72 26.42 -13.64
C CYS A 124 -7.53 26.73 -12.39
N GLU A 125 -8.83 26.42 -12.43
CA GLU A 125 -9.72 26.53 -11.29
C GLU A 125 -10.06 25.16 -10.72
N GLU A 126 -10.03 25.06 -9.40
CA GLU A 126 -10.37 23.88 -8.64
C GLU A 126 -11.85 23.85 -8.23
N LYS A 127 -12.39 22.64 -8.10
CA LYS A 127 -13.57 22.37 -7.30
C LYS A 127 -13.12 22.04 -5.89
N THR A 128 -13.66 22.74 -4.90
CA THR A 128 -13.46 22.42 -3.49
C THR A 128 -14.46 21.34 -3.07
N CYS A 129 -13.97 20.30 -2.40
CA CYS A 129 -14.75 19.18 -1.92
C CYS A 129 -14.43 18.91 -0.45
N GLU A 130 -15.44 19.05 0.41
CA GLU A 130 -15.35 18.65 1.82
C GLU A 130 -15.14 17.14 1.92
N GLN A 131 -14.32 16.74 2.88
CA GLN A 131 -14.02 15.34 3.18
C GLN A 131 -14.31 15.07 4.67
N PRO A 132 -14.45 13.79 5.06
CA PRO A 132 -14.54 13.45 6.48
C PRO A 132 -13.34 13.97 7.29
N GLY A 133 -13.56 14.27 8.57
CA GLY A 133 -12.51 14.82 9.44
C GLY A 133 -12.26 16.33 9.27
N ASN A 134 -13.18 17.06 8.63
CA ASN A 134 -13.07 18.49 8.34
C ASN A 134 -11.86 18.85 7.47
N THR A 135 -11.40 17.91 6.65
CA THR A 135 -10.37 18.15 5.64
C THR A 135 -11.01 18.50 4.30
N THR A 136 -10.18 18.90 3.34
CA THR A 136 -10.64 19.35 2.03
C THR A 136 -9.81 18.70 0.94
N SER A 137 -10.50 18.17 -0.07
CA SER A 137 -9.94 17.84 -1.38
C SER A 137 -10.20 18.93 -2.38
N PHE A 138 -9.32 19.02 -3.36
CA PHE A 138 -9.49 19.86 -4.55
C PHE A 138 -9.41 18.98 -5.78
N SER A 139 -10.34 19.13 -6.72
CA SER A 139 -10.31 18.46 -8.03
C SER A 139 -10.31 19.47 -9.17
N ASN A 140 -9.85 19.07 -10.36
CA ASN A 140 -9.86 19.98 -11.50
C ASN A 140 -11.30 20.30 -11.94
N LEU A 141 -11.61 21.59 -12.06
CA LEU A 141 -12.88 22.05 -12.61
C LEU A 141 -12.67 22.70 -13.98
N TRP A 142 -12.08 23.89 -13.99
CA TRP A 142 -11.81 24.63 -15.22
C TRP A 142 -10.31 24.62 -15.51
N CYS A 143 -9.85 23.59 -16.22
CA CYS A 143 -8.44 23.42 -16.55
C CYS A 143 -8.33 22.75 -17.92
N GLY A 144 -7.86 23.48 -18.94
CA GLY A 144 -7.61 22.90 -20.25
C GLY A 144 -6.41 21.95 -20.23
N GLY A 145 -6.32 21.02 -21.19
CA GLY A 145 -5.25 20.02 -21.21
C GLY A 145 -3.86 20.65 -21.26
N ALA A 146 -3.69 21.71 -22.05
CA ALA A 146 -2.42 22.46 -22.11
C ALA A 146 -2.05 23.14 -20.79
N GLN A 147 -3.02 23.57 -19.97
CA GLN A 147 -2.73 24.18 -18.66
C GLN A 147 -2.37 23.10 -17.64
N MET A 148 -3.17 22.02 -17.59
CA MET A 148 -2.93 20.86 -16.71
C MET A 148 -1.53 20.28 -16.90
N LEU A 149 -1.12 20.10 -18.16
CA LEU A 149 0.17 19.52 -18.48
C LEU A 149 1.34 20.41 -18.05
N LYS A 150 1.20 21.74 -17.94
CA LYS A 150 2.29 22.63 -17.45
C LYS A 150 2.76 22.31 -16.03
N VAL A 151 1.90 21.70 -15.21
CA VAL A 151 2.23 21.30 -13.84
C VAL A 151 2.42 19.80 -13.68
N ALA A 152 2.21 19.01 -14.74
CA ALA A 152 2.43 17.58 -14.70
C ALA A 152 3.90 17.27 -14.37
N ARG A 153 4.11 16.35 -13.43
CA ARG A 153 5.44 15.95 -12.93
C ARG A 153 5.90 14.60 -13.46
N CYS A 154 5.12 14.00 -14.36
CA CYS A 154 5.33 12.67 -14.90
C CYS A 154 5.00 12.58 -16.40
N VAL A 155 5.56 11.55 -17.02
CA VAL A 155 5.25 11.07 -18.37
C VAL A 155 4.92 9.60 -18.26
N VAL A 156 3.85 9.15 -18.90
CA VAL A 156 3.50 7.74 -19.00
C VAL A 156 3.75 7.24 -20.40
N GLU A 157 4.20 6.00 -20.52
CA GLU A 157 4.27 5.26 -21.76
C GLU A 157 2.90 5.26 -22.42
N ASP A 158 2.87 5.59 -23.71
CA ASP A 158 1.63 5.64 -24.45
C ASP A 158 1.04 4.24 -24.60
N PHE A 159 -0.27 4.13 -24.39
CA PHE A 159 -1.04 2.91 -24.61
C PHE A 159 -2.45 3.28 -25.07
N GLU A 160 -3.14 2.30 -25.65
CA GLU A 160 -4.53 2.46 -26.04
C GLU A 160 -5.45 2.21 -24.84
N ASP A 161 -6.34 3.17 -24.57
CA ASP A 161 -7.44 3.04 -23.63
C ASP A 161 -8.72 3.39 -24.38
N ASP A 162 -9.54 2.38 -24.65
CA ASP A 162 -10.78 2.51 -25.41
C ASP A 162 -11.98 2.92 -24.54
N ASP A 163 -11.78 3.15 -23.23
CA ASP A 163 -12.83 3.63 -22.35
C ASP A 163 -12.98 5.16 -22.45
N GLU A 164 -14.21 5.63 -22.68
CA GLU A 164 -14.55 7.04 -22.47
C GLU A 164 -14.64 7.32 -20.96
N ILE A 165 -13.61 7.96 -20.40
CA ILE A 165 -13.51 8.22 -18.96
C ILE A 165 -13.91 9.67 -18.68
N HIS A 166 -14.86 9.85 -17.77
CA HIS A 166 -15.31 11.15 -17.27
C HIS A 166 -14.92 11.37 -15.81
N ALA A 167 -13.70 10.98 -15.44
CA ALA A 167 -13.13 11.22 -14.11
C ALA A 167 -12.26 12.49 -14.10
N ALA A 168 -11.86 12.94 -12.91
CA ALA A 168 -10.89 14.02 -12.78
C ALA A 168 -9.50 13.60 -13.30
N MET A 169 -8.66 14.56 -13.65
CA MET A 169 -7.28 14.36 -14.10
C MET A 169 -6.26 14.96 -13.13
N TRP A 170 -6.73 15.73 -12.15
CA TRP A 170 -5.97 16.19 -11.00
C TRP A 170 -6.90 16.25 -9.79
N VAL A 171 -6.50 15.61 -8.70
CA VAL A 171 -7.21 15.64 -7.42
C VAL A 171 -6.19 15.60 -6.28
N THR A 172 -6.41 16.41 -5.26
CA THR A 172 -5.78 16.31 -3.94
C THR A 172 -6.77 15.69 -2.98
N GLY A 173 -6.28 14.91 -2.04
CA GLY A 173 -7.11 14.11 -1.15
C GLY A 173 -6.55 12.70 -1.02
N GLY A 174 -6.94 12.03 0.06
CA GLY A 174 -6.62 10.64 0.27
C GLY A 174 -7.39 10.13 1.47
N ASN A 175 -7.87 8.90 1.35
CA ASN A 175 -8.43 8.18 2.48
C ASN A 175 -7.27 7.48 3.23
N PRO A 176 -6.99 7.82 4.50
CA PRO A 176 -5.83 7.30 5.21
C PRO A 176 -5.84 5.77 5.36
N VAL A 177 -7.01 5.14 5.29
CA VAL A 177 -7.15 3.67 5.38
C VAL A 177 -7.26 2.97 4.03
N GLU A 178 -7.23 3.71 2.92
CA GLU A 178 -7.34 3.14 1.57
C GLU A 178 -6.06 2.45 1.13
N VAL A 179 -6.22 1.34 0.40
CA VAL A 179 -5.14 0.60 -0.26
C VAL A 179 -5.04 1.09 -1.71
N PRO A 180 -4.16 2.07 -2.02
CA PRO A 180 -4.21 2.74 -3.31
C PRO A 180 -3.96 1.77 -4.46
N THR A 181 -4.75 1.94 -5.51
CA THR A 181 -4.49 1.35 -6.82
C THR A 181 -3.44 2.20 -7.56
N LEU A 182 -2.98 1.69 -8.70
CA LEU A 182 -1.98 2.35 -9.56
C LEU A 182 -2.54 2.55 -10.96
N ARG A 183 -3.84 2.86 -11.07
CA ARG A 183 -4.56 2.83 -12.34
C ARG A 183 -4.15 3.99 -13.21
N VAL A 184 -3.58 3.72 -14.38
CA VAL A 184 -3.35 4.74 -15.39
C VAL A 184 -4.53 4.75 -16.35
N ARG A 185 -5.05 5.94 -16.61
CA ARG A 185 -6.18 6.18 -17.50
C ARG A 185 -5.80 7.25 -18.52
N LYS A 186 -6.19 7.05 -19.77
CA LYS A 186 -6.00 8.04 -20.85
C LYS A 186 -7.27 8.88 -20.96
N HIS A 187 -7.14 10.19 -20.80
CA HIS A 187 -8.23 11.15 -20.97
C HIS A 187 -8.08 11.87 -22.30
N GLU A 188 -9.00 11.64 -23.23
CA GLU A 188 -9.03 12.28 -24.54
C GLU A 188 -10.33 13.07 -24.71
N TRP A 189 -10.23 14.35 -25.04
CA TRP A 189 -11.41 15.16 -25.30
C TRP A 189 -11.12 16.30 -26.26
N LYS A 190 -12.17 16.82 -26.89
CA LYS A 190 -12.15 18.10 -27.60
C LYS A 190 -12.70 19.18 -26.68
N ASP A 191 -11.85 20.10 -26.24
CA ASP A 191 -12.27 21.20 -25.36
C ASP A 191 -13.18 22.15 -26.15
N LYS A 192 -14.38 22.36 -25.63
CA LYS A 192 -15.39 23.19 -26.30
C LYS A 192 -15.06 24.68 -26.26
N ARG A 193 -14.17 25.11 -25.36
CA ARG A 193 -13.85 26.53 -25.16
C ARG A 193 -12.85 27.04 -26.19
N ASP A 194 -11.86 26.23 -26.54
CA ASP A 194 -10.82 26.60 -27.51
C ASP A 194 -10.83 25.75 -28.80
N GLY A 195 -11.62 24.68 -28.83
CA GLY A 195 -11.76 23.80 -29.99
C GLY A 195 -10.62 22.81 -30.19
N ASN A 196 -9.63 22.79 -29.29
CA ASN A 196 -8.47 21.91 -29.37
C ASN A 196 -8.77 20.51 -28.84
N SER A 197 -8.09 19.51 -29.39
CA SER A 197 -8.08 18.16 -28.83
C SER A 197 -6.93 18.02 -27.84
N TYR A 198 -7.23 17.43 -26.68
CA TYR A 198 -6.26 17.18 -25.63
C TYR A 198 -6.20 15.70 -25.29
N VAL A 199 -4.99 15.26 -24.94
CA VAL A 199 -4.73 13.97 -24.32
C VAL A 199 -3.95 14.22 -23.04
N VAL A 200 -4.50 13.77 -21.93
CA VAL A 200 -3.85 13.82 -20.61
C VAL A 200 -3.93 12.42 -20.01
N PHE A 201 -2.78 11.89 -19.62
CA PHE A 201 -2.77 10.65 -18.84
C PHE A 201 -2.93 11.02 -17.38
N ALA A 202 -3.61 10.19 -16.62
CA ALA A 202 -3.76 10.39 -15.18
C ALA A 202 -3.51 9.08 -14.44
N VAL A 203 -2.74 9.14 -13.36
CA VAL A 203 -2.66 8.04 -12.39
C VAL A 203 -3.75 8.27 -11.34
N HIS A 204 -4.65 7.32 -11.21
CA HIS A 204 -5.74 7.24 -10.24
C HIS A 204 -5.36 6.27 -9.14
N THR A 205 -5.61 6.65 -7.88
CA THR A 205 -5.32 5.79 -6.73
C THR A 205 -6.51 4.94 -6.29
N LEU A 206 -7.64 4.99 -6.98
CA LEU A 206 -8.79 4.10 -6.76
C LEU A 206 -9.12 3.29 -8.02
N GLU A 207 -10.04 2.33 -7.89
CA GLU A 207 -10.72 1.79 -9.06
C GLU A 207 -11.74 2.83 -9.58
N LEU A 208 -12.00 2.84 -10.88
CA LEU A 208 -12.84 3.88 -11.50
C LEU A 208 -14.27 3.96 -10.91
N ALA A 209 -14.80 2.85 -10.40
CA ALA A 209 -16.13 2.82 -9.77
C ALA A 209 -16.20 3.65 -8.48
N ASP A 210 -15.06 3.80 -7.79
CA ASP A 210 -14.93 4.54 -6.54
C ASP A 210 -14.46 5.98 -6.76
N GLU A 211 -14.07 6.33 -8.00
CA GLU A 211 -13.73 7.70 -8.38
C GLU A 211 -15.00 8.53 -8.64
N PRO A 212 -15.08 9.77 -8.12
CA PRO A 212 -16.14 10.69 -8.52
C PRO A 212 -15.96 11.10 -9.98
N SER A 213 -17.09 11.31 -10.66
CA SER A 213 -17.06 11.92 -11.99
C SER A 213 -16.46 13.34 -11.94
N TRP A 214 -15.92 13.81 -13.06
CA TRP A 214 -15.47 15.19 -13.21
C TRP A 214 -16.55 16.18 -12.74
N ASN A 215 -16.12 17.25 -12.07
CA ASN A 215 -16.99 18.24 -11.42
C ASN A 215 -17.90 17.67 -10.31
N SER A 216 -17.61 16.50 -9.77
CA SER A 216 -18.28 15.93 -8.60
C SER A 216 -17.31 15.77 -7.43
N CYS A 217 -17.85 15.72 -6.22
CA CYS A 217 -17.12 15.34 -5.02
C CYS A 217 -17.44 13.87 -4.68
N ALA A 218 -16.55 13.19 -3.97
CA ALA A 218 -16.78 11.83 -3.53
C ALA A 218 -18.01 11.77 -2.62
N LEU A 219 -18.90 10.81 -2.89
CA LEU A 219 -20.02 10.48 -2.01
C LEU A 219 -19.57 9.54 -0.90
N ALA A 220 -20.34 9.41 0.18
CA ALA A 220 -20.04 8.44 1.24
C ALA A 220 -19.94 6.98 0.75
N THR A 221 -20.56 6.66 -0.39
CA THR A 221 -20.48 5.35 -1.05
C THR A 221 -19.26 5.19 -1.95
N GLN A 222 -18.45 6.24 -2.10
CA GLN A 222 -17.25 6.29 -2.94
C GLN A 222 -16.08 6.66 -2.05
N ASN A 223 -15.21 5.69 -1.76
CA ASN A 223 -14.03 5.89 -0.90
C ASN A 223 -14.37 6.59 0.44
N ASP A 224 -15.49 6.19 1.05
CA ASP A 224 -16.02 6.74 2.31
C ASP A 224 -16.23 8.27 2.33
N GLY A 225 -16.39 8.90 1.15
CA GLY A 225 -16.53 10.35 0.99
C GLY A 225 -15.21 11.11 0.94
N TYR A 226 -14.06 10.41 0.98
CA TYR A 226 -12.77 11.03 0.72
C TYR A 226 -12.51 11.11 -0.78
N GLY A 227 -11.93 12.23 -1.20
CA GLY A 227 -11.29 12.34 -2.51
C GLY A 227 -10.08 11.41 -2.63
N SER A 228 -9.66 11.15 -3.86
CA SER A 228 -8.49 10.35 -4.22
C SER A 228 -7.31 11.24 -4.61
N LEU A 229 -6.11 10.66 -4.67
CA LEU A 229 -4.98 11.32 -5.32
C LEU A 229 -5.04 11.00 -6.81
N VAL A 230 -5.13 12.04 -7.65
CA VAL A 230 -5.06 11.88 -9.11
C VAL A 230 -3.93 12.74 -9.66
N LEU A 231 -3.01 12.11 -10.39
CA LEU A 231 -1.76 12.70 -10.85
C LEU A 231 -1.79 12.92 -12.37
N PRO A 232 -1.80 14.16 -12.86
CA PRO A 232 -1.71 14.42 -14.29
C PRO A 232 -0.31 14.13 -14.81
N CYS A 233 -0.23 13.41 -15.92
CA CYS A 233 0.98 13.06 -16.64
C CYS A 233 0.85 13.36 -18.13
N TYR A 234 1.99 13.62 -18.77
CA TYR A 234 2.10 13.57 -20.22
C TYR A 234 2.00 12.13 -20.73
N THR A 235 1.67 11.94 -22.00
CA THR A 235 2.02 10.73 -22.76
C THR A 235 3.40 10.90 -23.41
N THR A 236 4.11 9.80 -23.64
CA THR A 236 5.35 9.80 -24.43
C THR A 236 5.20 10.37 -25.84
N VAL A 237 3.98 10.37 -26.42
CA VAL A 237 3.70 10.91 -27.76
C VAL A 237 3.58 12.44 -27.75
N ASN A 238 3.04 13.02 -26.69
CA ASN A 238 2.71 14.46 -26.62
C ASN A 238 3.68 15.30 -25.80
N ILE A 239 4.85 14.76 -25.47
CA ILE A 239 5.93 15.53 -24.82
C ILE A 239 6.97 15.95 -25.85
N THR A 240 7.13 17.27 -26.02
CA THR A 240 8.02 17.85 -27.03
C THR A 240 9.43 18.09 -26.53
N ASP A 241 9.63 18.56 -25.28
CA ASP A 241 10.96 18.77 -24.71
C ASP A 241 10.90 18.89 -23.18
N GLY A 242 11.53 17.94 -22.50
CA GLY A 242 11.81 17.96 -21.07
C GLY A 242 12.78 16.82 -20.77
N PRO A 243 13.76 16.97 -19.85
CA PRO A 243 14.65 15.88 -19.51
C PRO A 243 13.82 14.80 -18.83
N LYS A 244 13.29 13.83 -19.60
CA LYS A 244 12.77 12.57 -19.09
C LYS A 244 13.88 12.01 -18.23
N GLN A 245 13.66 11.96 -16.93
CA GLN A 245 14.62 11.28 -16.09
C GLN A 245 14.61 9.81 -16.46
N ARG A 246 15.77 9.16 -16.38
CA ARG A 246 15.85 7.71 -16.60
C ARG A 246 14.83 7.00 -15.69
N PRO A 247 14.37 5.79 -16.08
CA PRO A 247 13.54 4.95 -15.21
C PRO A 247 14.07 4.99 -13.78
N GLN A 248 13.17 5.21 -12.82
CA GLN A 248 13.53 5.49 -11.44
C GLN A 248 14.33 4.31 -10.89
N THR A 249 15.49 4.61 -10.30
CA THR A 249 16.22 3.66 -9.46
C THR A 249 15.41 3.59 -8.17
N GLY A 250 14.44 2.67 -8.13
CA GLY A 250 13.45 2.60 -7.05
C GLY A 250 14.10 2.62 -5.67
N SER A 251 13.38 3.13 -4.69
CA SER A 251 13.91 3.38 -3.36
C SER A 251 14.29 2.08 -2.62
N THR A 252 15.11 2.19 -1.57
CA THR A 252 15.54 1.05 -0.72
C THR A 252 14.42 0.47 0.15
N TRP A 253 13.16 0.79 -0.13
CA TRP A 253 12.01 0.32 0.62
C TRP A 253 11.62 -1.12 0.32
N CYS A 254 11.94 -1.68 -0.85
CA CYS A 254 11.65 -3.08 -1.16
C CYS A 254 12.36 -4.06 -0.19
N TYR A 255 13.52 -3.68 0.34
CA TYR A 255 14.23 -4.44 1.38
C TYR A 255 13.41 -4.52 2.69
N LEU A 256 12.54 -3.54 2.95
CA LEU A 256 11.70 -3.50 4.15
C LEU A 256 10.58 -4.53 4.09
N PHE A 257 9.98 -4.75 2.92
CA PHE A 257 9.03 -5.85 2.68
C PHE A 257 9.68 -7.22 2.86
N ARG A 258 10.95 -7.39 2.47
CA ARG A 258 11.70 -8.61 2.77
C ARG A 258 11.93 -8.77 4.28
N SER A 259 12.36 -7.71 4.97
CA SER A 259 12.61 -7.79 6.42
C SER A 259 11.33 -8.02 7.24
N SER A 260 10.18 -7.55 6.76
CA SER A 260 8.88 -7.80 7.37
C SER A 260 8.34 -9.16 6.96
N SER A 261 8.52 -9.62 5.73
CA SER A 261 8.11 -10.95 5.27
C SER A 261 8.96 -12.06 5.86
N GLU A 262 10.26 -11.87 6.10
CA GLU A 262 11.12 -12.81 6.83
C GLU A 262 10.74 -12.85 8.32
N ARG A 263 10.42 -11.70 8.92
CA ARG A 263 9.86 -11.65 10.28
C ARG A 263 8.50 -12.34 10.35
N LEU A 264 7.59 -12.10 9.40
CA LEU A 264 6.29 -12.76 9.32
C LEU A 264 6.45 -14.26 8.98
N SER A 265 7.37 -14.65 8.10
CA SER A 265 7.65 -16.06 7.75
C SER A 265 8.18 -16.85 8.94
N SER A 266 8.92 -16.22 9.85
CA SER A 266 9.30 -16.84 11.13
C SER A 266 8.10 -17.10 12.07
N TYR A 267 6.96 -16.43 11.84
CA TYR A 267 5.68 -16.67 12.53
C TYR A 267 4.70 -17.55 11.71
N PHE A 268 4.79 -17.58 10.38
CA PHE A 268 3.83 -18.26 9.51
C PHE A 268 4.11 -19.76 9.29
N SER A 269 5.17 -20.33 9.88
CA SER A 269 5.40 -21.78 9.82
C SER A 269 4.61 -22.58 10.87
N LEU A 270 3.87 -21.96 11.81
CA LEU A 270 3.14 -22.67 12.87
C LEU A 270 1.83 -21.94 13.25
N GLY A 271 0.70 -22.43 12.73
CA GLY A 271 -0.62 -22.37 13.39
C GLY A 271 -1.39 -21.03 13.37
N TYR A 272 -2.70 -21.14 13.13
CA TYR A 272 -3.68 -20.04 13.22
C TYR A 272 -3.68 -19.38 14.61
N CYS A 273 -3.62 -18.04 14.67
CA CYS A 273 -3.82 -17.26 15.90
C CYS A 273 -5.20 -16.58 15.90
N TYR A 274 -5.94 -16.71 17.02
CA TYR A 274 -7.09 -15.85 17.34
C TYR A 274 -6.66 -14.87 18.43
N ALA A 275 -6.96 -13.59 18.26
CA ALA A 275 -6.85 -12.59 19.32
C ALA A 275 -8.26 -12.28 19.85
N SER A 276 -8.43 -12.21 21.17
CA SER A 276 -9.62 -11.61 21.80
C SER A 276 -9.15 -10.51 22.73
N GLU A 277 -9.52 -9.27 22.44
CA GLU A 277 -9.27 -8.14 23.34
C GLU A 277 -10.39 -8.07 24.37
N ASN A 278 -10.04 -8.16 25.65
CA ASN A 278 -10.82 -7.52 26.70
C ASN A 278 -9.91 -6.49 27.37
N VAL A 279 -10.45 -5.28 27.46
CA VAL A 279 -9.80 -4.06 27.94
C VAL A 279 -9.46 -4.23 29.41
N GLU A 280 -8.22 -4.66 29.71
CA GLU A 280 -7.44 -4.24 30.89
C GLU A 280 -6.06 -4.90 30.99
N GLU A 281 -5.78 -6.01 30.30
CA GLU A 281 -4.42 -6.59 30.22
C GLU A 281 -4.17 -7.23 28.85
N SER A 282 -3.23 -6.68 28.08
CA SER A 282 -2.80 -7.19 26.77
C SER A 282 -1.94 -8.46 26.96
N GLY A 283 -2.48 -9.62 26.60
CA GLY A 283 -1.74 -10.89 26.57
C GLY A 283 -2.04 -11.67 25.30
N VAL A 284 -1.00 -12.18 24.65
CA VAL A 284 -1.12 -13.06 23.48
C VAL A 284 -1.12 -14.52 23.96
N VAL A 285 -2.13 -15.30 23.56
CA VAL A 285 -2.20 -16.74 23.80
C VAL A 285 -1.79 -17.47 22.53
N ILE A 286 -0.68 -18.21 22.59
CA ILE A 286 -0.21 -19.04 21.47
C ILE A 286 -0.67 -20.48 21.72
N MET A 287 -1.50 -21.01 20.81
CA MET A 287 -1.88 -22.42 20.80
C MET A 287 -1.08 -23.17 19.74
N ASN A 288 -0.30 -24.16 20.16
CA ASN A 288 0.36 -25.08 19.23
C ASN A 288 -0.54 -26.30 19.01
N TRP A 289 -1.03 -26.48 17.78
CA TRP A 289 -1.70 -27.71 17.35
C TRP A 289 -0.73 -28.53 16.50
N LYS A 290 -0.34 -29.71 17.00
CA LYS A 290 0.42 -30.69 16.22
C LYS A 290 -0.58 -31.68 15.62
N GLU A 291 -0.65 -31.75 14.31
CA GLU A 291 -1.44 -32.76 13.60
C GLU A 291 -0.85 -34.16 13.80
N HIS A 292 -1.14 -34.78 14.94
CA HIS A 292 -1.29 -36.23 15.08
C HIS A 292 -2.09 -36.50 16.36
N TRP A 293 -3.15 -37.28 16.23
CA TRP A 293 -4.06 -37.62 17.31
C TRP A 293 -3.28 -38.18 18.51
N SER A 294 -3.68 -37.76 19.73
CA SER A 294 -3.40 -38.34 21.07
C SER A 294 -2.49 -37.62 22.08
N ALA A 295 -2.15 -36.32 21.95
CA ALA A 295 -1.43 -35.59 23.03
C ALA A 295 -2.08 -34.24 23.42
N PRO A 296 -2.01 -33.82 24.70
CA PRO A 296 -2.64 -32.58 25.17
C PRO A 296 -1.97 -31.33 24.59
N ALA A 297 -2.80 -30.35 24.23
CA ALA A 297 -2.36 -29.05 23.72
C ALA A 297 -1.69 -28.23 24.83
N THR A 298 -0.51 -27.68 24.54
CA THR A 298 0.22 -26.78 25.44
C THR A 298 -0.06 -25.34 25.05
N CYS A 299 -0.53 -24.52 26.00
CA CYS A 299 -0.73 -23.09 25.79
C CYS A 299 0.40 -22.32 26.46
N VAL A 300 1.01 -21.40 25.72
CA VAL A 300 2.03 -20.49 26.26
C VAL A 300 1.41 -19.10 26.35
N TRP A 301 1.36 -18.55 27.55
CA TRP A 301 0.91 -17.18 27.80
C TRP A 301 2.12 -16.28 27.97
N LYS A 302 2.17 -15.18 27.20
CA LYS A 302 3.17 -14.12 27.37
C LYS A 302 2.45 -12.79 27.60
N PRO A 303 2.57 -12.19 28.80
CA PRO A 303 2.15 -10.81 28.99
C PRO A 303 3.22 -9.87 28.43
N GLU A 304 2.80 -8.87 27.67
CA GLU A 304 3.63 -7.71 27.38
C GLU A 304 3.12 -6.55 28.24
N ILE A 305 3.83 -6.25 29.32
CA ILE A 305 3.68 -4.99 30.05
C ILE A 305 5.03 -4.29 30.01
N GLY A 306 5.08 -3.15 29.29
CA GLY A 306 6.06 -2.08 29.45
C GLY A 306 7.50 -2.50 29.78
N GLY A 307 8.18 -3.16 28.85
CA GLY A 307 9.65 -3.16 28.82
C GLY A 307 10.40 -3.98 29.88
N LEU A 308 9.75 -4.87 30.65
CA LEU A 308 10.43 -5.79 31.56
C LEU A 308 10.27 -7.25 31.12
N LYS A 309 11.38 -7.98 30.99
CA LYS A 309 11.38 -9.43 30.74
C LYS A 309 10.80 -10.16 31.97
N THR A 310 9.64 -10.80 31.82
CA THR A 310 9.11 -11.74 32.81
C THR A 310 9.16 -13.19 32.31
N ARG A 311 9.20 -14.13 33.26
CA ARG A 311 9.40 -15.57 33.03
C ARG A 311 8.22 -16.23 32.29
N GLU A 312 8.56 -17.15 31.40
CA GLU A 312 7.61 -18.02 30.70
C GLU A 312 6.90 -18.94 31.70
N THR A 313 5.57 -19.03 31.62
CA THR A 313 4.77 -19.95 32.43
C THR A 313 4.05 -20.92 31.50
N ASN A 314 4.29 -22.22 31.67
CA ASN A 314 3.61 -23.27 30.90
C ASN A 314 2.30 -23.64 31.58
N LEU A 315 1.18 -23.50 30.86
CA LEU A 315 -0.13 -23.97 31.32
C LEU A 315 -0.47 -25.30 30.63
N GLN A 316 -0.70 -26.35 31.41
CA GLN A 316 -1.27 -27.60 30.92
C GLN A 316 -2.79 -27.54 31.04
N LEU A 317 -3.49 -27.74 29.92
CA LEU A 317 -4.94 -27.90 29.90
C LEU A 317 -5.29 -29.39 29.96
N GLU A 318 -6.04 -29.80 30.98
CA GLU A 318 -6.67 -31.12 31.00
C GLU A 318 -7.95 -31.11 30.15
N LEU A 319 -8.02 -32.02 29.18
CA LEU A 319 -9.20 -32.20 28.33
C LEU A 319 -10.29 -32.95 29.11
N SER A 320 -11.30 -32.21 29.58
CA SER A 320 -12.60 -32.81 29.94
C SER A 320 -13.35 -33.22 28.67
N ALA A 321 -13.50 -34.53 28.48
CA ALA A 321 -14.16 -35.12 27.32
C ALA A 321 -15.68 -35.11 27.49
N GLN A 322 -16.36 -34.03 27.05
CA GLN A 322 -17.79 -34.05 26.72
C GLN A 322 -18.22 -32.74 26.02
N ALA A 323 -18.28 -32.73 24.68
CA ALA A 323 -19.28 -32.01 23.87
C ALA A 323 -19.05 -32.22 22.35
N PRO A 324 -20.09 -32.35 21.50
CA PRO A 324 -19.97 -32.78 20.11
C PRO A 324 -19.57 -31.65 19.14
N ARG A 325 -19.11 -32.08 17.94
CA ARG A 325 -18.65 -31.27 16.82
C ARG A 325 -19.80 -30.55 16.09
N SER A 326 -20.09 -29.32 16.51
CA SER A 326 -20.51 -28.21 15.63
C SER A 326 -20.80 -27.00 16.54
N SER A 327 -20.22 -25.84 16.20
CA SER A 327 -20.35 -24.57 16.93
C SER A 327 -20.05 -24.62 18.44
N ALA A 328 -18.79 -24.34 18.83
CA ALA A 328 -18.49 -24.01 20.22
C ALA A 328 -17.44 -22.89 20.28
N THR A 329 -17.91 -21.65 20.48
CA THR A 329 -17.11 -20.58 21.07
C THR A 329 -16.74 -21.03 22.48
N ARG A 330 -15.47 -21.41 22.71
CA ARG A 330 -14.99 -21.78 24.07
C ARG A 330 -14.34 -20.56 24.72
N GLN A 331 -14.95 -20.03 25.76
CA GLN A 331 -14.36 -18.98 26.61
C GLN A 331 -13.32 -19.60 27.55
N CYS A 332 -12.14 -18.99 27.63
CA CYS A 332 -11.14 -19.31 28.65
C CYS A 332 -11.53 -18.63 29.98
N SER A 333 -11.55 -19.39 31.07
CA SER A 333 -11.79 -18.86 32.43
C SER A 333 -10.46 -18.78 33.20
N ARG A 334 -10.23 -17.70 33.98
CA ARG A 334 -9.01 -17.47 34.79
C ARG A 334 -8.88 -18.51 35.93
N PRO A 335 -7.66 -18.98 36.29
CA PRO A 335 -7.41 -19.64 37.58
C PRO A 335 -7.36 -18.61 38.72
N SER A 336 -7.73 -19.02 39.94
CA SER A 336 -7.71 -18.17 41.13
C SER A 336 -6.28 -17.84 41.59
N THR A 337 -6.15 -16.68 42.24
CA THR A 337 -4.93 -15.97 42.67
C THR A 337 -4.00 -16.68 43.67
N ASP A 338 -4.17 -17.98 43.93
CA ASP A 338 -3.49 -18.66 45.04
C ASP A 338 -2.24 -19.50 44.67
N GLN A 339 -1.73 -19.42 43.43
CA GLN A 339 -0.57 -20.24 43.01
C GLN A 339 0.68 -19.50 42.53
N MET A 340 0.87 -18.23 42.91
CA MET A 340 2.18 -17.56 42.73
C MET A 340 2.85 -17.28 44.07
N ARG A 341 3.65 -18.24 44.56
CA ARG A 341 4.80 -17.96 45.44
C ARG A 341 6.05 -18.66 44.89
N VAL A 342 6.97 -17.78 44.44
CA VAL A 342 8.41 -17.88 44.12
C VAL A 342 8.86 -18.84 43.03
#